data_AF-A0A0G1CA33-F1
#
_entry.id   AF-A0A0G1CA33-F1
#
_cell.length_a   1.000
_cell.length_b   1.000
_cell.length_c   1.000
_cell.angle_alpha   90.00
_cell.angle_beta   90.00
_cell.angle_gamma   90.00
#
_symmetry.space_group_name_H-M   'P 1'
#
loop_
_entity.id
_entity.type
_entity.pdbx_description
1 polymer ?
#
loop_
_entity_poly.entity_id
_entity_poly.type
_entity_poly.pdbx_seq_one_letter_code
_entity_poly.pdbx_strand_id
1 'polypeptide(L)'
;MNLFLFVSFLILCLAGVADTAYIFWRNKKSAQEPFICPLGHDCSVVTQSSWSNFLGIRNEILGMIFYLLMFVGSIFWFGFSSSVPLLSWLITAGLAVGVLFSIFLLGIQVFVLKNYCFYCLLSFLITLLLSIVGWFLIVPTLGGFGEIINSVVWISAWLPKIFLSLSFLLAVFLLYRFRKGKLSVSLGSVVKKISWAVVVFYVIFALFLTAVQYYLWFQDNLTKSFLETPAFISGQSASSGLGQWLFGGKLGYFLFYSWGRFWLGALLSLAAAFLWRLFLGVLKNHNERFFEEGDMEIGFLGALVCGWPNFLSFLVFTFILVVIFGFLRLILAGEKYTTLTWPFILSVLITLAGGYFWISSFGFGVLVV
;
A
#
# COMPACT_ATOMS: atom_id res chain seq x y z
N MET A 1 3.11 -13.76 29.28
CA MET A 1 1.85 -13.27 28.68
C MET A 1 1.56 -11.88 29.25
N ASN A 2 1.44 -10.85 28.42
CA ASN A 2 1.33 -9.45 28.89
C ASN A 2 -0.12 -9.12 29.27
N LEU A 3 -0.44 -9.19 30.57
CA LEU A 3 -1.78 -8.94 31.11
C LEU A 3 -2.36 -7.58 30.67
N PHE A 4 -1.52 -6.55 30.60
CA PHE A 4 -1.90 -5.22 30.13
C PHE A 4 -2.44 -5.21 28.69
N LEU A 5 -1.77 -5.92 27.77
CA LEU A 5 -2.21 -6.02 26.36
C LEU A 5 -3.50 -6.81 26.24
N PHE A 6 -3.66 -7.87 27.05
CA PHE A 6 -4.89 -8.66 27.07
C PHE A 6 -6.10 -7.84 27.53
N VAL A 7 -5.98 -7.11 28.64
CA VAL A 7 -7.06 -6.24 29.13
C VAL A 7 -7.38 -5.13 28.11
N SER A 8 -6.35 -4.53 27.49
CA SER A 8 -6.54 -3.53 26.44
C SER A 8 -7.30 -4.09 25.24
N PHE A 9 -6.99 -5.33 24.83
CA PHE A 9 -7.69 -6.03 23.74
C PHE A 9 -9.19 -6.21 24.07
N LEU A 10 -9.52 -6.65 25.28
CA LEU A 10 -10.91 -6.82 25.72
C LEU A 10 -11.69 -5.49 25.73
N ILE A 11 -11.06 -4.42 26.22
CA ILE A 11 -11.69 -3.08 26.24
C ILE A 11 -11.98 -2.61 24.82
N LEU A 12 -11.04 -2.79 23.89
CA LEU A 12 -11.23 -2.42 22.48
C LEU A 12 -12.36 -3.21 21.81
N CYS A 13 -12.46 -4.52 22.08
CA CYS A 13 -13.59 -5.32 21.60
C CYS A 13 -14.93 -4.79 22.13
N LEU A 14 -15.03 -4.48 23.43
CA LEU A 14 -16.25 -3.93 24.02
C LEU A 14 -16.60 -2.55 23.45
N ALA A 15 -15.60 -1.70 23.22
CA ALA A 15 -15.79 -0.41 22.55
C ALA A 15 -16.32 -0.59 21.12
N GLY A 16 -15.80 -1.56 20.37
CA GLY A 16 -16.28 -1.88 19.02
C GLY A 16 -17.72 -2.41 19.01
N VAL A 17 -18.09 -3.24 19.98
CA VAL A 17 -19.48 -3.70 20.16
C VAL A 17 -20.39 -2.50 20.49
N ALA A 18 -19.97 -1.61 21.39
CA ALA A 18 -20.76 -0.45 21.76
C ALA A 18 -20.99 0.51 20.57
N ASP A 19 -19.93 0.77 19.79
CA ASP A 19 -20.00 1.59 18.59
C ASP A 19 -20.95 1.00 17.53
N THR A 20 -20.78 -0.29 17.20
CA THR A 20 -21.64 -0.97 16.20
C THR A 20 -23.08 -1.13 16.68
N ALA A 21 -23.31 -1.35 17.97
CA ALA A 21 -24.65 -1.37 18.57
C ALA A 21 -25.33 0.01 18.53
N TYR A 22 -24.57 1.08 18.76
CA TYR A 22 -25.08 2.44 18.63
C TYR A 22 -25.50 2.75 17.20
N ILE A 23 -24.66 2.44 16.21
CA ILE A 23 -24.99 2.61 14.78
C ILE A 23 -26.23 1.80 14.41
N PHE A 24 -26.31 0.53 14.84
CA PHE A 24 -27.46 -0.33 14.58
C PHE A 24 -28.75 0.26 15.17
N TRP A 25 -28.72 0.66 16.43
CA TRP A 25 -29.86 1.27 17.11
C TRP A 25 -30.31 2.57 16.43
N ARG A 26 -29.37 3.45 16.09
CA ARG A 26 -29.67 4.70 15.36
C ARG A 26 -30.25 4.43 13.99
N ASN A 27 -29.66 3.52 13.21
CA ASN A 27 -30.17 3.20 11.88
C ASN A 27 -31.59 2.63 11.93
N LYS A 28 -31.93 1.84 12.97
CA LYS A 28 -33.30 1.33 13.18
C LYS A 28 -34.30 2.45 13.54
N LYS A 29 -33.83 3.49 14.23
CA LYS A 29 -34.64 4.64 14.68
C LYS A 29 -34.71 5.78 13.64
N SER A 30 -33.82 5.79 12.65
CA SER A 30 -33.58 6.85 11.67
C SER A 30 -34.70 7.09 10.65
N ALA A 31 -35.85 6.39 10.74
CA ALA A 31 -37.00 6.72 9.91
C ALA A 31 -37.59 8.11 10.21
N GLN A 32 -37.24 8.75 11.33
CA GLN A 32 -37.87 9.99 11.80
C GLN A 32 -36.91 11.15 12.18
N GLU A 33 -35.59 10.95 12.29
CA GLU A 33 -34.65 12.03 12.70
C GLU A 33 -33.26 11.93 12.06
N PRO A 34 -32.57 13.06 11.77
CA PRO A 34 -31.25 13.08 11.17
C PRO A 34 -30.16 12.53 12.09
N PHE A 35 -29.18 11.86 11.48
CA PHE A 35 -28.05 11.25 12.18
C PHE A 35 -27.00 12.34 12.51
N ILE A 36 -26.93 12.77 13.77
CA ILE A 36 -26.00 13.83 14.19
C ILE A 36 -24.57 13.30 14.17
N CYS A 37 -23.72 13.90 13.32
CA CYS A 37 -22.29 13.65 13.31
C CYS A 37 -21.56 14.72 14.12
N PRO A 38 -20.73 14.34 15.11
CA PRO A 38 -19.89 15.30 15.84
C PRO A 38 -18.93 16.11 14.95
N LEU A 39 -18.60 15.61 13.75
CA LEU A 39 -17.71 16.28 12.79
C LEU A 39 -18.44 17.25 11.84
N GLY A 40 -19.75 17.46 12.01
CA GLY A 40 -20.54 18.36 11.15
C GLY A 40 -20.83 17.84 9.74
N HIS A 41 -20.48 16.57 9.45
CA HIS A 41 -20.80 15.88 8.19
C HIS A 41 -22.13 15.10 8.28
N ASP A 42 -22.67 14.69 7.13
CA ASP A 42 -23.86 13.83 7.11
C ASP A 42 -23.47 12.34 7.13
N CYS A 43 -23.55 11.73 8.31
CA CYS A 43 -23.32 10.29 8.49
C CYS A 43 -24.33 9.42 7.72
N SER A 44 -25.54 9.92 7.44
CA SER A 44 -26.58 9.13 6.78
C SER A 44 -26.18 8.76 5.34
N VAL A 45 -25.42 9.64 4.67
CA VAL A 45 -24.83 9.37 3.34
C VAL A 45 -23.94 8.13 3.37
N VAL A 46 -23.28 7.83 4.49
CA VAL A 46 -22.43 6.65 4.64
C VAL A 46 -23.24 5.44 5.10
N THR A 47 -24.04 5.59 6.17
CA THR A 47 -24.73 4.47 6.83
C THR A 47 -25.95 3.96 6.07
N GLN A 48 -26.48 4.72 5.10
CA GLN A 48 -27.58 4.31 4.22
C GLN A 48 -27.13 4.13 2.76
N SER A 49 -25.84 4.24 2.46
CA SER A 49 -25.32 4.01 1.11
C SER A 49 -25.51 2.57 0.64
N SER A 50 -25.39 2.32 -0.67
CA SER A 50 -25.31 0.94 -1.20
C SER A 50 -24.15 0.14 -0.59
N TRP A 51 -23.12 0.83 -0.09
CA TRP A 51 -21.94 0.24 0.54
C TRP A 51 -22.14 -0.07 2.03
N SER A 52 -23.28 0.31 2.63
CA SER A 52 -23.61 -0.05 4.02
C SER A 52 -23.99 -1.52 4.17
N ASN A 53 -24.13 -2.25 3.06
CA ASN A 53 -24.46 -3.66 3.04
C ASN A 53 -23.37 -4.44 2.29
N PHE A 54 -22.90 -5.53 2.88
CA PHE A 54 -21.97 -6.47 2.27
C PHE A 54 -22.63 -7.85 2.22
N LEU A 55 -22.75 -8.43 1.03
CA LEU A 55 -23.44 -9.71 0.78
C LEU A 55 -24.89 -9.75 1.33
N GLY A 56 -25.58 -8.60 1.30
CA GLY A 56 -26.95 -8.47 1.81
C GLY A 56 -27.06 -8.31 3.34
N ILE A 57 -25.95 -8.33 4.07
CA ILE A 57 -25.89 -8.10 5.51
C ILE A 57 -25.40 -6.68 5.78
N ARG A 58 -26.01 -5.97 6.73
CA ARG A 58 -25.58 -4.61 7.09
C ARG A 58 -24.22 -4.63 7.78
N ASN A 59 -23.34 -3.70 7.44
CA ASN A 59 -21.96 -3.68 7.91
C ASN A 59 -21.86 -3.54 9.43
N GLU A 60 -22.78 -2.82 10.08
CA GLU A 60 -22.79 -2.71 11.54
C GLU A 60 -23.08 -4.04 12.24
N ILE A 61 -23.85 -4.94 11.61
CA ILE A 61 -24.11 -6.28 12.15
C ILE A 61 -22.85 -7.14 12.00
N LEU A 62 -22.20 -7.08 10.83
CA LEU A 62 -20.94 -7.77 10.59
C LEU A 62 -19.84 -7.31 11.56
N GLY A 63 -19.75 -6.00 11.78
CA GLY A 63 -18.82 -5.42 12.76
C GLY A 63 -19.10 -5.91 14.18
N MET A 64 -20.37 -5.94 14.60
CA MET A 64 -20.76 -6.44 15.91
C MET A 64 -20.38 -7.92 16.11
N ILE A 65 -20.66 -8.76 15.11
CA ILE A 65 -20.27 -10.18 15.12
C ILE A 65 -18.75 -10.31 15.20
N PHE A 66 -17.99 -9.53 14.42
CA PHE A 66 -16.54 -9.52 14.45
C PHE A 66 -16.00 -9.20 15.84
N TYR A 67 -16.43 -8.09 16.46
CA TYR A 67 -15.94 -7.71 17.79
C TYR A 67 -16.32 -8.72 18.88
N LEU A 68 -17.51 -9.33 18.81
CA LEU A 68 -17.90 -10.40 19.73
C LEU A 68 -17.06 -11.66 19.56
N LEU A 69 -16.80 -12.08 18.31
CA LEU A 69 -15.94 -13.24 18.03
C LEU A 69 -14.51 -13.00 18.51
N MET A 70 -13.97 -11.79 18.31
CA MET A 70 -12.64 -11.42 18.82
C MET A 70 -12.62 -11.41 20.35
N PHE A 71 -13.66 -10.87 21.01
CA PHE A 71 -13.78 -10.86 22.46
C PHE A 71 -13.79 -12.29 23.03
N VAL A 72 -14.74 -13.11 22.58
CA VAL A 72 -14.89 -14.50 23.05
C VAL A 72 -13.65 -15.32 22.70
N GLY A 73 -13.17 -15.21 21.46
CA GLY A 73 -11.97 -15.90 20.99
C GLY A 73 -10.74 -15.56 21.83
N SER A 74 -10.56 -14.29 22.22
CA SER A 74 -9.43 -13.89 23.07
C SER A 74 -9.52 -14.44 24.51
N ILE A 75 -10.72 -14.56 25.09
CA ILE A 75 -10.91 -15.18 26.42
C ILE A 75 -10.57 -16.67 26.37
N PHE A 76 -11.10 -17.39 25.38
CA PHE A 76 -10.79 -18.81 25.18
C PHE A 76 -9.30 -19.03 24.89
N TRP A 77 -8.71 -18.16 24.09
CA TRP A 77 -7.28 -18.19 23.81
C TRP A 77 -6.46 -17.98 25.09
N PHE A 78 -6.80 -17.04 25.95
CA PHE A 78 -6.06 -16.79 27.20
C PHE A 78 -6.10 -18.00 28.16
N GLY A 79 -7.20 -18.75 28.19
CA GLY A 79 -7.35 -19.94 29.04
C GLY A 79 -6.71 -21.22 28.48
N PHE A 80 -6.60 -21.36 27.15
CA PHE A 80 -6.23 -22.62 26.49
C PHE A 80 -5.15 -22.46 25.40
N SER A 81 -4.38 -21.37 25.39
CA SER A 81 -3.45 -21.00 24.31
C SER A 81 -2.49 -22.14 23.91
N SER A 82 -2.01 -22.91 24.89
CA SER A 82 -1.05 -23.99 24.68
C SER A 82 -1.65 -25.23 24.01
N SER A 83 -2.98 -25.37 24.03
CA SER A 83 -3.69 -26.57 23.54
C SER A 83 -4.35 -26.35 22.18
N VAL A 84 -4.46 -25.11 21.69
CA VAL A 84 -5.23 -24.78 20.48
C VAL A 84 -4.50 -23.76 19.59
N PRO A 85 -3.36 -24.12 18.98
CA PRO A 85 -2.60 -23.21 18.10
C PRO A 85 -3.39 -22.74 16.88
N LEU A 86 -4.38 -23.51 16.42
CA LEU A 86 -5.32 -23.11 15.38
C LEU A 86 -6.10 -21.83 15.75
N LEU A 87 -6.45 -21.65 17.03
CA LEU A 87 -7.20 -20.49 17.49
C LEU A 87 -6.39 -19.19 17.36
N SER A 88 -5.09 -19.24 17.66
CA SER A 88 -4.16 -18.12 17.45
C SER A 88 -4.12 -17.69 15.97
N TRP A 89 -4.08 -18.67 15.05
CA TRP A 89 -4.09 -18.41 13.60
C TRP A 89 -5.42 -17.80 13.15
N LEU A 90 -6.55 -18.33 13.64
CA LEU A 90 -7.89 -17.81 13.31
C LEU A 90 -8.10 -16.39 13.81
N ILE A 91 -7.68 -16.06 15.04
CA ILE A 91 -7.78 -14.70 15.56
C ILE A 91 -6.89 -13.75 14.75
N THR A 92 -5.66 -14.15 14.45
CA THR A 92 -4.72 -13.33 13.65
C THR A 92 -5.25 -13.07 12.23
N ALA A 93 -5.76 -14.12 11.57
CA ALA A 93 -6.40 -13.98 10.27
C ALA A 93 -7.66 -13.10 10.33
N GLY A 94 -8.48 -13.26 11.36
CA GLY A 94 -9.66 -12.42 11.61
C GLY A 94 -9.31 -10.94 11.76
N LEU A 95 -8.29 -10.61 12.55
CA LEU A 95 -7.79 -9.25 12.73
C LEU A 95 -7.23 -8.66 11.44
N ALA A 96 -6.53 -9.45 10.64
CA ALA A 96 -6.03 -9.04 9.33
C ALA A 96 -7.18 -8.74 8.35
N VAL A 97 -8.17 -9.63 8.27
CA VAL A 97 -9.37 -9.42 7.44
C VAL A 97 -10.15 -8.19 7.92
N GLY A 98 -10.32 -8.03 9.23
CA GLY A 98 -11.02 -6.90 9.84
C GLY A 98 -10.36 -5.57 9.48
N VAL A 99 -9.04 -5.44 9.64
CA VAL A 99 -8.34 -4.19 9.31
C VAL A 99 -8.35 -3.91 7.81
N LEU A 100 -8.17 -4.92 6.96
CA LEU A 100 -8.25 -4.76 5.51
C LEU A 100 -9.64 -4.32 5.06
N PHE A 101 -10.69 -4.91 5.63
CA PHE A 101 -12.07 -4.53 5.34
C PHE A 101 -12.38 -3.11 5.83
N SER A 102 -11.90 -2.73 7.01
CA SER A 102 -12.06 -1.37 7.54
C SER A 102 -11.28 -0.32 6.71
N ILE A 103 -10.07 -0.64 6.22
CA ILE A 103 -9.34 0.21 5.26
C ILE A 103 -10.13 0.35 3.95
N PHE A 104 -10.71 -0.73 3.45
CA PHE A 104 -11.55 -0.70 2.26
C PHE A 104 -12.75 0.24 2.44
N LEU A 105 -13.49 0.13 3.54
CA LEU A 105 -14.63 1.00 3.84
C LEU A 105 -14.21 2.46 4.06
N LEU A 106 -13.05 2.71 4.66
CA LEU A 106 -12.48 4.05 4.77
C LEU A 106 -12.16 4.62 3.38
N GLY A 107 -11.60 3.81 2.49
CA GLY A 107 -11.35 4.16 1.09
C GLY A 107 -12.64 4.54 0.36
N ILE A 108 -13.73 3.80 0.57
CA ILE A 108 -15.05 4.15 0.02
C ILE A 108 -15.53 5.52 0.53
N GLN A 109 -15.39 5.80 1.83
CA GLN A 109 -15.78 7.10 2.39
C GLN A 109 -14.99 8.26 1.78
N VAL A 110 -13.67 8.12 1.64
CA VAL A 110 -12.79 9.18 1.12
C VAL A 110 -12.92 9.35 -0.40
N PHE A 111 -12.90 8.26 -1.15
CA PHE A 111 -12.75 8.32 -2.62
C PHE A 111 -14.08 8.27 -3.37
N VAL A 112 -15.08 7.56 -2.84
CA VAL A 112 -16.36 7.33 -3.53
C VAL A 112 -17.43 8.27 -2.99
N LEU A 113 -17.66 8.25 -1.67
CA LEU A 113 -18.75 9.02 -1.04
C LEU A 113 -18.37 10.49 -0.77
N LYS A 114 -17.07 10.78 -0.61
CA LYS A 114 -16.53 12.10 -0.25
C LYS A 114 -17.23 12.72 0.98
N ASN A 115 -17.62 11.85 1.92
CA ASN A 115 -18.29 12.21 3.17
C ASN A 115 -17.73 11.35 4.30
N TYR A 116 -17.70 11.91 5.49
CA TYR A 116 -17.10 11.30 6.67
C TYR A 116 -18.16 10.97 7.70
N CYS A 117 -18.11 9.74 8.23
CA CYS A 117 -18.91 9.34 9.38
C CYS A 117 -18.01 9.16 10.60
N PHE A 118 -18.24 9.96 11.66
CA PHE A 118 -17.43 9.90 12.89
C PHE A 118 -17.40 8.49 13.48
N TYR A 119 -18.55 7.81 13.54
CA TYR A 119 -18.66 6.47 14.11
C TYR A 119 -17.96 5.42 13.24
N CYS A 120 -18.04 5.52 11.90
CA CYS A 120 -17.29 4.62 11.02
C CYS A 120 -15.77 4.85 11.12
N LEU A 121 -15.33 6.10 11.31
CA LEU A 121 -13.92 6.43 11.57
C LEU A 121 -13.45 5.89 12.93
N LEU A 122 -14.31 5.99 13.95
CA LEU A 122 -14.06 5.40 15.26
C LEU A 122 -13.94 3.87 15.17
N SER A 123 -14.85 3.22 14.45
CA SER A 123 -14.80 1.77 14.20
C SER A 123 -13.52 1.34 13.47
N PHE A 124 -13.09 2.12 12.48
CA PHE A 124 -11.80 1.92 11.81
C PHE A 124 -10.64 2.01 12.79
N LEU A 125 -10.62 3.05 13.64
CA LEU A 125 -9.56 3.24 14.63
C LEU A 125 -9.54 2.10 15.66
N ILE A 126 -10.71 1.68 16.16
CA ILE A 126 -10.84 0.56 17.09
C ILE A 126 -10.30 -0.72 16.45
N THR A 127 -10.69 -1.03 15.22
CA THR A 127 -10.21 -2.22 14.50
C THR A 127 -8.70 -2.17 14.28
N LEU A 128 -8.16 -1.01 13.91
CA LEU A 128 -6.72 -0.83 13.71
C LEU A 128 -5.94 -1.06 15.02
N LEU A 129 -6.38 -0.45 16.12
CA LEU A 129 -5.77 -0.63 17.44
C LEU A 129 -5.89 -2.08 17.90
N LEU A 130 -7.04 -2.72 17.67
CA LEU A 130 -7.28 -4.11 18.02
C LEU A 130 -6.31 -5.05 17.26
N SER A 131 -6.08 -4.81 15.98
CA SER A 131 -5.12 -5.58 15.18
C SER A 131 -3.68 -5.37 15.63
N ILE A 132 -3.29 -4.14 16.02
CA ILE A 132 -1.95 -3.86 16.56
C ILE A 132 -1.76 -4.58 17.91
N VAL A 133 -2.70 -4.42 18.84
CA VAL A 133 -2.62 -5.07 20.16
C VAL A 133 -2.63 -6.60 20.01
N GLY A 134 -3.50 -7.14 19.14
CA GLY A 134 -3.59 -8.56 18.85
C GLY A 134 -2.31 -9.12 18.22
N TRP A 135 -1.66 -8.37 17.32
CA TRP A 135 -0.36 -8.75 16.77
C TRP A 135 0.69 -8.95 17.87
N PHE A 136 0.85 -7.97 18.76
CA PHE A 136 1.82 -8.07 19.86
C PHE A 136 1.45 -9.10 20.93
N LEU A 137 0.16 -9.37 21.10
CA LEU A 137 -0.33 -10.32 22.10
C LEU A 137 -0.24 -11.78 21.63
N ILE A 138 -0.66 -12.07 20.39
CA ILE A 138 -0.96 -13.42 19.90
C ILE A 138 0.15 -13.96 18.99
N VAL A 139 0.74 -13.14 18.12
CA VAL A 139 1.75 -13.60 17.14
C VAL A 139 3.01 -14.19 17.79
N PRO A 140 3.52 -13.67 18.92
CA PRO A 140 4.66 -14.30 19.61
C PRO A 140 4.39 -15.75 20.08
N THR A 141 3.12 -16.17 20.14
CA THR A 141 2.73 -17.53 20.54
C THR A 141 2.58 -18.50 19.37
N LEU A 142 2.64 -18.02 18.13
CA LEU A 142 2.36 -18.82 16.93
C LEU A 142 3.54 -19.70 16.48
N GLY A 143 4.74 -19.51 17.01
CA GLY A 143 5.95 -20.22 16.59
C GLY A 143 7.19 -19.32 16.75
N GLY A 144 8.36 -19.91 16.94
CA GLY A 144 9.60 -19.17 17.26
C GLY A 144 9.98 -18.09 16.25
N PHE A 145 10.88 -17.18 16.65
CA PHE A 145 11.38 -16.01 15.89
C PHE A 145 11.64 -16.26 14.39
N GLY A 146 12.00 -17.49 13.99
CA GLY A 146 12.18 -17.90 12.60
C GLY A 146 10.93 -17.86 11.70
N GLU A 147 9.73 -18.16 12.21
CA GLU A 147 8.51 -18.13 11.39
C GLU A 147 8.01 -16.69 11.13
N ILE A 148 8.25 -15.79 12.10
CA ILE A 148 8.01 -14.36 11.96
C ILE A 148 8.94 -13.79 10.88
N ILE A 149 10.23 -14.16 10.89
CA ILE A 149 11.18 -13.74 9.84
C ILE A 149 10.71 -14.22 8.47
N ASN A 150 10.33 -15.49 8.32
CA ASN A 150 9.86 -16.01 7.03
C ASN A 150 8.63 -15.26 6.53
N SER A 151 7.67 -14.97 7.40
CA SER A 151 6.46 -14.22 7.05
C SER A 151 6.78 -12.78 6.64
N VAL A 152 7.67 -12.09 7.37
CA VAL A 152 8.14 -10.74 7.05
C VAL A 152 8.88 -10.72 5.72
N VAL A 153 9.76 -11.69 5.46
CA VAL A 153 10.49 -11.82 4.19
C VAL A 153 9.49 -12.01 3.04
N TRP A 154 8.50 -12.89 3.22
CA TRP A 154 7.48 -13.13 2.21
C TRP A 154 6.65 -11.88 1.91
N ILE A 155 6.16 -11.18 2.95
CA ILE A 155 5.43 -9.92 2.81
C ILE A 155 6.30 -8.88 2.11
N SER A 156 7.57 -8.78 2.50
CA SER A 156 8.49 -7.79 1.93
C SER A 156 8.74 -8.01 0.43
N ALA A 157 8.75 -9.28 -0.01
CA ALA A 157 9.03 -9.65 -1.39
C ALA A 157 7.80 -9.56 -2.30
N TRP A 158 6.61 -9.93 -1.79
CA TRP A 158 5.40 -10.09 -2.61
C TRP A 158 4.45 -8.89 -2.55
N LEU A 159 4.32 -8.23 -1.40
CA LEU A 159 3.36 -7.14 -1.22
C LEU A 159 3.57 -6.01 -2.25
N PRO A 160 4.80 -5.53 -2.52
CA PRO A 160 5.03 -4.51 -3.55
C PRO A 160 4.64 -4.99 -4.94
N LYS A 161 5.03 -6.22 -5.31
CA LYS A 161 4.76 -6.77 -6.65
C LYS A 161 3.27 -6.87 -6.92
N ILE A 162 2.51 -7.36 -5.93
CA ILE A 162 1.06 -7.49 -6.02
C ILE A 162 0.42 -6.10 -6.11
N PHE A 163 0.75 -5.20 -5.20
CA PHE A 163 0.14 -3.86 -5.14
C PHE A 163 0.41 -3.05 -6.43
N LEU A 164 1.65 -3.05 -6.92
CA LEU A 164 2.02 -2.34 -8.15
C LEU A 164 1.34 -2.95 -9.38
N SER A 165 1.29 -4.28 -9.47
CA SER A 165 0.63 -4.98 -10.59
C SER A 165 -0.88 -4.72 -10.59
N LEU A 166 -1.54 -4.77 -9.43
CA LEU A 166 -2.98 -4.46 -9.32
C LEU A 166 -3.27 -3.00 -9.66
N SER A 167 -2.41 -2.06 -9.24
CA SER A 167 -2.54 -0.64 -9.58
C SER A 167 -2.45 -0.41 -11.09
N PHE A 168 -1.54 -1.12 -11.77
CA PHE A 168 -1.43 -1.08 -13.22
C PHE A 168 -2.62 -1.72 -13.93
N LEU A 169 -3.04 -2.92 -13.51
CA LEU A 169 -4.21 -3.61 -14.08
C LEU A 169 -5.48 -2.78 -13.91
N LEU A 170 -5.66 -2.10 -12.78
CA LEU A 170 -6.75 -1.18 -12.55
C LEU A 170 -6.71 -0.01 -13.54
N ALA A 171 -5.54 0.58 -13.78
CA ALA A 171 -5.40 1.67 -14.76
C ALA A 171 -5.73 1.20 -16.19
N VAL A 172 -5.28 0.02 -16.59
CA VAL A 172 -5.61 -0.58 -17.90
C VAL A 172 -7.11 -0.88 -18.02
N PHE A 173 -7.72 -1.42 -16.97
CA PHE A 173 -9.16 -1.69 -16.92
C PHE A 173 -9.99 -0.39 -17.04
N LEU A 174 -9.57 0.67 -16.36
CA LEU A 174 -10.22 1.97 -16.45
C LEU A 174 -10.05 2.61 -17.83
N LEU A 175 -8.88 2.46 -18.45
CA LEU A 175 -8.65 2.88 -19.83
C LEU A 175 -9.58 2.16 -20.81
N TYR A 176 -9.73 0.84 -20.65
CA TYR A 176 -10.67 0.06 -21.45
C TYR A 176 -12.11 0.55 -21.30
N ARG A 177 -12.55 0.83 -20.05
CA ARG A 177 -13.89 1.35 -19.78
C ARG A 177 -14.09 2.76 -20.33
N PHE A 178 -13.08 3.61 -20.25
CA PHE A 178 -13.08 4.97 -20.79
C PHE A 178 -13.24 4.95 -22.31
N ARG A 179 -12.46 4.13 -23.03
CA ARG A 179 -12.59 3.98 -24.49
C ARG A 179 -13.95 3.43 -24.95
N LYS A 180 -14.64 2.67 -24.11
CA LYS A 180 -16.03 2.24 -24.37
C LYS A 180 -17.10 3.29 -24.03
N GLY A 181 -16.71 4.51 -23.66
CA GLY A 181 -17.65 5.59 -23.29
C GLY A 181 -18.42 5.34 -22.00
N LYS A 182 -18.03 4.33 -21.19
CA LYS A 182 -18.74 3.92 -19.97
C LYS A 182 -18.20 4.60 -18.71
N LEU A 183 -17.28 5.54 -18.84
CA LEU A 183 -16.65 6.26 -17.74
C LEU A 183 -16.92 7.76 -17.91
N SER A 184 -17.58 8.36 -16.93
CA SER A 184 -17.94 9.79 -16.94
C SER A 184 -16.83 10.70 -16.39
N VAL A 185 -15.72 10.14 -15.94
CA VAL A 185 -14.61 10.86 -15.29
C VAL A 185 -13.39 10.88 -16.22
N SER A 186 -12.62 11.99 -16.21
CA SER A 186 -11.39 12.12 -17.00
C SER A 186 -10.34 11.08 -16.62
N LEU A 187 -9.82 10.37 -17.62
CA LEU A 187 -8.88 9.28 -17.45
C LEU A 187 -7.60 9.75 -16.73
N GLY A 188 -7.02 10.88 -17.18
CA GLY A 188 -5.81 11.45 -16.58
C GLY A 188 -5.97 11.74 -15.09
N SER A 189 -7.11 12.29 -14.67
CA SER A 189 -7.37 12.58 -13.25
C SER A 189 -7.40 11.33 -12.38
N VAL A 190 -7.97 10.23 -12.89
CA VAL A 190 -8.05 8.96 -12.16
C VAL A 190 -6.69 8.28 -12.11
N VAL A 191 -5.97 8.20 -13.23
CA VAL A 191 -4.63 7.60 -13.29
C VAL A 191 -3.62 8.40 -12.45
N LYS A 192 -3.75 9.73 -12.39
CA LYS A 192 -2.96 10.58 -11.50
C LYS A 192 -3.18 10.24 -10.02
N LYS A 193 -4.42 9.95 -9.61
CA LYS A 193 -4.71 9.50 -8.23
C LYS A 193 -4.10 8.14 -7.94
N ILE A 194 -4.18 7.19 -8.88
CA ILE A 194 -3.54 5.87 -8.75
C ILE A 194 -2.01 6.04 -8.63
N SER A 195 -1.42 6.90 -9.45
CA SER A 195 0.02 7.18 -9.41
C SER A 195 0.45 7.74 -8.05
N TRP A 196 -0.32 8.68 -7.48
CA TRP A 196 -0.06 9.19 -6.13
C TRP A 196 -0.21 8.11 -5.04
N ALA A 197 -1.19 7.21 -5.17
CA ALA A 197 -1.30 6.08 -4.26
C ALA A 197 -0.07 5.17 -4.31
N VAL A 198 0.51 4.95 -5.50
CA VAL A 198 1.77 4.22 -5.68
C VAL A 198 2.95 4.95 -5.02
N VAL A 199 3.07 6.27 -5.19
CA VAL A 199 4.11 7.07 -4.53
C VAL A 199 4.02 6.96 -3.00
N VAL A 200 2.81 7.10 -2.45
CA VAL A 200 2.56 6.97 -1.01
C VAL A 200 2.90 5.55 -0.53
N PHE A 201 2.55 4.53 -1.31
CA PHE A 201 2.90 3.14 -0.99
C PHE A 201 4.40 2.93 -0.86
N TYR A 202 5.23 3.45 -1.78
CA TYR A 202 6.69 3.35 -1.68
C TYR A 202 7.23 3.90 -0.34
N VAL A 203 6.74 5.07 0.07
CA VAL A 203 7.18 5.72 1.31
C VAL A 203 6.71 4.96 2.56
N ILE A 204 5.42 4.60 2.61
CA ILE A 204 4.85 3.85 3.74
C ILE A 204 5.51 2.48 3.87
N PHE A 205 5.76 1.81 2.76
CA PHE A 205 6.37 0.50 2.76
C PHE A 205 7.85 0.55 3.20
N ALA A 206 8.61 1.55 2.78
CA ALA A 206 9.98 1.77 3.28
C ALA A 206 10.01 2.07 4.79
N LEU A 207 9.06 2.87 5.28
CA LEU A 207 8.88 3.12 6.71
C LEU A 207 8.53 1.84 7.48
N PHE A 208 7.60 1.03 6.94
CA PHE A 208 7.22 -0.25 7.52
C PHE A 208 8.41 -1.19 7.64
N LEU A 209 9.20 -1.37 6.58
CA LEU A 209 10.41 -2.20 6.61
C LEU A 209 11.45 -1.67 7.60
N THR A 210 11.62 -0.34 7.68
CA THR A 210 12.50 0.29 8.67
C THR A 210 12.05 -0.03 10.10
N ALA A 211 10.75 0.11 10.40
CA ALA A 211 10.20 -0.17 11.72
C ALA A 211 10.29 -1.67 12.09
N VAL A 212 10.02 -2.56 11.14
CA VAL A 212 10.16 -4.00 11.34
C VAL A 212 11.63 -4.37 11.59
N GLN A 213 12.57 -3.80 10.82
CA GLN A 213 14.00 -4.03 11.02
C GLN A 213 14.47 -3.57 12.38
N TYR A 214 14.02 -2.40 12.83
CA TYR A 214 14.32 -1.89 14.18
C TYR A 214 13.83 -2.86 15.25
N TYR A 215 12.58 -3.31 15.14
CA TYR A 215 12.00 -4.26 16.08
C TYR A 215 12.77 -5.58 16.10
N LEU A 216 13.14 -6.12 14.94
CA LEU A 216 13.91 -7.35 14.85
C LEU A 216 15.29 -7.22 15.51
N TRP A 217 15.99 -6.10 15.30
CA TRP A 217 17.30 -5.86 15.93
C TRP A 217 17.20 -5.59 17.42
N PHE A 218 16.08 -5.07 17.91
CA PHE A 218 15.91 -4.81 19.34
C PHE A 218 15.76 -6.10 20.18
N GLN A 219 15.29 -7.20 19.57
CA GLN A 219 14.96 -8.44 20.27
C GLN A 219 16.19 -9.29 20.64
N ASP A 220 17.29 -9.17 19.91
CA ASP A 220 18.48 -9.99 20.10
C ASP A 220 19.66 -9.13 20.59
N ASN A 221 20.39 -9.60 21.61
CA ASN A 221 21.43 -8.81 22.26
C ASN A 221 22.58 -8.43 21.32
N LEU A 222 22.92 -9.30 20.36
CA LEU A 222 23.96 -9.03 19.37
C LEU A 222 23.49 -7.94 18.41
N THR A 223 22.32 -8.10 17.81
CA THR A 223 21.77 -7.13 16.85
C THR A 223 21.37 -5.80 17.50
N LYS A 224 21.00 -5.80 18.79
CA LYS A 224 20.73 -4.60 19.56
C LYS A 224 21.95 -3.71 19.68
N SER A 225 23.15 -4.29 19.77
CA SER A 225 24.39 -3.50 19.78
C SER A 225 24.53 -2.62 18.52
N PHE A 226 24.04 -3.10 17.37
CA PHE A 226 24.07 -2.34 16.11
C PHE A 226 23.11 -1.14 16.07
N LEU A 227 22.11 -1.10 16.95
CA LEU A 227 21.25 0.08 17.09
C LEU A 227 21.96 1.24 17.81
N GLU A 228 23.00 0.95 18.59
CA GLU A 228 23.73 1.95 19.39
C GLU A 228 25.08 2.33 18.79
N THR A 229 25.48 1.68 17.69
CA THR A 229 26.72 1.96 16.98
C THR A 229 26.58 3.10 15.96
N PRO A 230 27.48 4.09 15.95
CA PRO A 230 27.57 5.07 14.87
C PRO A 230 27.96 4.39 13.55
N ALA A 231 27.51 4.91 12.41
CA ALA A 231 27.83 4.31 11.10
C ALA A 231 29.31 4.47 10.71
N PHE A 232 29.94 5.55 11.20
CA PHE A 232 31.30 5.90 10.86
C PHE A 232 32.18 5.79 12.11
N ILE A 233 33.24 5.00 12.02
CA ILE A 233 34.27 4.90 13.06
C ILE A 233 35.19 6.11 12.90
N SER A 234 35.55 6.75 14.03
CA SER A 234 36.50 7.84 14.09
C SER A 234 37.76 7.52 13.27
N GLY A 235 37.96 8.24 12.16
CA GLY A 235 39.10 8.07 11.24
C GLY A 235 38.72 7.76 9.79
N GLN A 236 37.49 7.31 9.51
CA GLN A 236 36.96 7.29 8.15
C GLN A 236 36.23 8.60 7.86
N SER A 237 36.77 9.39 6.94
CA SER A 237 36.17 10.63 6.47
C SER A 237 34.84 10.35 5.77
N ALA A 238 33.74 10.31 6.51
CA ALA A 238 32.55 10.98 6.01
C ALA A 238 32.97 12.45 5.92
N SER A 239 33.31 12.91 4.71
CA SER A 239 33.61 14.32 4.43
C SER A 239 32.63 15.19 5.22
N SER A 240 33.15 16.06 6.09
CA SER A 240 32.38 16.99 6.92
C SER A 240 31.12 17.48 6.19
N GLY A 241 29.94 17.02 6.62
CA GLY A 241 28.72 17.26 5.84
C GLY A 241 27.49 16.45 6.30
N LEU A 242 26.52 16.36 5.39
CA LEU A 242 25.17 15.81 5.61
C LEU A 242 25.18 14.35 6.11
N GLY A 243 26.12 13.53 5.66
CA GLY A 243 26.26 12.13 6.09
C GLY A 243 26.70 11.98 7.55
N GLN A 244 27.62 12.82 8.03
CA GLN A 244 28.03 12.81 9.43
C GLN A 244 26.92 13.35 10.35
N TRP A 245 26.14 14.32 9.88
CA TRP A 245 24.97 14.81 10.60
C TRP A 245 23.84 13.76 10.69
N LEU A 246 23.56 13.04 9.60
CA LEU A 246 22.51 12.03 9.55
C LEU A 246 22.88 10.71 10.25
N PHE A 247 24.12 10.24 10.09
CA PHE A 247 24.54 8.89 10.52
C PHE A 247 25.63 8.90 11.61
N GLY A 248 26.00 10.06 12.14
CA GLY A 248 27.00 10.18 13.22
C GLY A 248 26.43 9.98 14.64
N GLY A 249 25.11 9.90 14.79
CA GLY A 249 24.44 9.65 16.08
C GLY A 249 24.51 8.18 16.53
N LYS A 250 23.97 7.90 17.72
CA LYS A 250 23.89 6.53 18.29
C LYS A 250 23.17 5.54 17.37
N LEU A 251 22.13 5.98 16.68
CA LEU A 251 21.38 5.18 15.68
C LEU A 251 22.05 5.18 14.30
N GLY A 252 23.29 5.63 14.19
CA GLY A 252 23.95 5.93 12.92
C GLY A 252 23.99 4.74 11.98
N TYR A 253 24.49 3.60 12.45
CA TYR A 253 24.61 2.39 11.64
C TYR A 253 23.24 1.87 11.19
N PHE A 254 22.25 1.86 12.08
CA PHE A 254 20.88 1.48 11.75
C PHE A 254 20.28 2.37 10.66
N LEU A 255 20.41 3.69 10.80
CA LEU A 255 19.91 4.65 9.80
C LEU A 255 20.60 4.47 8.45
N PHE A 256 21.91 4.21 8.44
CA PHE A 256 22.66 3.91 7.22
C PHE A 256 22.20 2.59 6.56
N TYR A 257 22.00 1.55 7.36
CA TYR A 257 21.46 0.27 6.90
C TYR A 257 20.07 0.42 6.29
N SER A 258 19.14 1.05 7.01
CA SER A 258 17.77 1.28 6.53
C SER A 258 17.75 2.16 5.28
N TRP A 259 18.60 3.19 5.23
CA TRP A 259 18.75 4.05 4.05
C TRP A 259 19.12 3.23 2.81
N GLY A 260 20.18 2.43 2.89
CA GLY A 260 20.67 1.64 1.76
C GLY A 260 19.68 0.54 1.34
N ARG A 261 19.10 -0.18 2.30
CA ARG A 261 18.28 -1.37 2.01
C ARG A 261 16.82 -1.09 1.67
N PHE A 262 16.22 -0.05 2.26
CA PHE A 262 14.78 0.18 2.15
C PHE A 262 14.43 1.47 1.40
N TRP A 263 15.23 2.52 1.58
CA TRP A 263 14.93 3.84 1.02
C TRP A 263 15.55 4.06 -0.34
N LEU A 264 16.79 3.63 -0.57
CA LEU A 264 17.54 3.97 -1.78
C LEU A 264 16.83 3.49 -3.05
N GLY A 265 16.39 2.22 -3.09
CA GLY A 265 15.63 1.69 -4.24
C GLY A 265 14.28 2.40 -4.45
N ALA A 266 13.56 2.72 -3.38
CA ALA A 266 12.30 3.46 -3.45
C ALA A 266 12.53 4.88 -3.99
N LEU A 267 13.52 5.60 -3.48
CA LEU A 267 13.88 6.95 -3.91
C LEU A 267 14.36 6.97 -5.37
N LEU A 268 15.19 6.01 -5.79
CA LEU A 268 15.61 5.87 -7.18
C LEU A 268 14.41 5.62 -8.11
N SER A 269 13.46 4.77 -7.69
CA SER A 269 12.22 4.51 -8.44
C SER A 269 11.38 5.77 -8.60
N LEU A 270 11.18 6.52 -7.51
CA LEU A 270 10.43 7.78 -7.51
C LEU A 270 11.12 8.86 -8.34
N ALA A 271 12.43 9.01 -8.20
CA ALA A 271 13.23 9.96 -8.95
C ALA A 271 13.20 9.66 -10.45
N ALA A 272 13.41 8.40 -10.83
CA ALA A 272 13.35 7.96 -12.22
C ALA A 272 11.96 8.22 -12.84
N ALA A 273 10.88 7.88 -12.13
CA ALA A 273 9.53 8.14 -12.61
C ALA A 273 9.22 9.65 -12.72
N PHE A 274 9.71 10.47 -11.79
CA PHE A 274 9.51 11.92 -11.84
C PHE A 274 10.28 12.55 -13.00
N LEU A 275 11.54 12.17 -13.20
CA LEU A 275 12.34 12.59 -14.35
C LEU A 275 11.68 12.18 -15.67
N TRP A 276 11.16 10.95 -15.75
CA TRP A 276 10.40 10.48 -16.90
C TRP A 276 9.15 11.33 -17.15
N ARG A 277 8.41 11.68 -16.12
CA ARG A 277 7.24 12.56 -16.24
C ARG A 277 7.60 13.97 -16.70
N LEU A 278 8.71 14.53 -16.22
CA LEU A 278 9.22 15.82 -16.69
C LEU A 278 9.58 15.75 -18.17
N PHE A 279 10.29 14.70 -18.58
CA PHE A 279 10.62 14.44 -19.98
C PHE A 279 9.37 14.36 -20.86
N LEU A 280 8.35 13.59 -20.44
CA LEU A 280 7.06 13.52 -21.17
C LEU A 280 6.35 14.88 -21.23
N GLY A 281 6.44 15.69 -20.17
CA GLY A 281 5.91 17.06 -20.16
C GLY A 281 6.58 17.98 -21.17
N VAL A 282 7.91 17.92 -21.26
CA VAL A 282 8.68 18.65 -22.28
C VAL A 282 8.31 18.16 -23.67
N LEU A 283 8.24 16.84 -23.87
CA LEU A 283 7.87 16.24 -25.16
C LEU A 283 6.46 16.63 -25.59
N LYS A 284 5.50 16.67 -24.66
CA LYS A 284 4.13 17.09 -24.91
C LYS A 284 4.07 18.55 -25.35
N ASN A 285 4.77 19.45 -24.67
CA ASN A 285 4.79 20.87 -25.04
C ASN A 285 5.33 21.12 -26.45
N HIS A 286 6.29 20.32 -26.92
CA HIS A 286 6.83 20.43 -28.26
C HIS A 286 6.00 19.71 -29.32
N ASN A 287 5.34 18.61 -28.97
CA ASN A 287 4.62 17.76 -29.92
C ASN A 287 3.26 17.29 -29.38
N GLU A 288 2.38 18.23 -29.03
CA GLU A 288 1.07 17.92 -28.41
C GLU A 288 0.24 16.92 -29.23
N ARG A 289 0.41 16.92 -30.56
CA ARG A 289 -0.33 16.07 -31.49
C ARG A 289 -0.12 14.55 -31.29
N PHE A 290 0.95 14.11 -30.63
CA PHE A 290 1.17 12.67 -30.35
C PHE A 290 0.61 12.19 -28.99
N PHE A 291 0.02 13.08 -28.20
CA PHE A 291 -0.47 12.76 -26.86
C PHE A 291 -2.01 12.74 -26.80
N GLU A 292 -2.58 11.63 -26.33
CA GLU A 292 -3.98 11.55 -25.91
C GLU A 292 -4.16 11.96 -24.45
N GLU A 293 -5.42 12.19 -24.05
CA GLU A 293 -5.77 12.45 -22.66
C GLU A 293 -5.40 11.24 -21.78
N GLY A 294 -4.50 11.45 -20.80
CA GLY A 294 -4.05 10.39 -19.89
C GLY A 294 -2.73 9.72 -20.28
N ASP A 295 -2.15 10.00 -21.45
CA ASP A 295 -0.91 9.34 -21.91
C ASP A 295 0.29 9.63 -20.99
N MET A 296 0.41 10.88 -20.54
CA MET A 296 1.48 11.25 -19.61
C MET A 296 1.33 10.54 -18.27
N GLU A 297 0.10 10.42 -17.78
CA GLU A 297 -0.21 9.75 -16.52
C GLU A 297 0.01 8.25 -16.60
N ILE A 298 -0.30 7.61 -17.73
CA ILE A 298 -0.02 6.18 -17.97
C ILE A 298 1.48 5.93 -18.07
N GLY A 299 2.22 6.78 -18.79
CA GLY A 299 3.67 6.70 -18.86
C GLY A 299 4.32 6.88 -17.48
N PHE A 300 3.83 7.82 -16.68
CA PHE A 300 4.29 8.03 -15.30
C PHE A 300 3.98 6.84 -14.39
N LEU A 301 2.76 6.32 -14.44
CA LEU A 301 2.38 5.12 -13.69
C LEU A 301 3.21 3.91 -14.11
N GLY A 302 3.46 3.73 -15.41
CA GLY A 302 4.30 2.66 -15.92
C GLY A 302 5.72 2.71 -15.36
N ALA A 303 6.33 3.89 -15.33
CA ALA A 303 7.65 4.08 -14.72
C ALA A 303 7.66 3.75 -13.21
N LEU A 304 6.62 4.15 -12.46
CA LEU A 304 6.48 3.83 -11.04
C LEU A 304 6.30 2.32 -10.79
N VAL A 305 5.52 1.64 -11.64
CA VAL A 305 5.21 0.21 -11.52
C VAL A 305 6.42 -0.65 -11.86
N CYS A 306 7.17 -0.29 -12.91
CA CYS A 306 8.40 -0.99 -13.23
C CYS A 306 9.45 -0.79 -12.13
N GLY A 307 9.59 0.44 -11.62
CA GLY A 307 10.51 0.76 -10.53
C GLY A 307 11.98 0.58 -10.91
N TRP A 308 12.90 0.98 -10.04
CA TRP A 308 14.33 0.81 -10.26
C TRP A 308 14.74 -0.65 -9.99
N PRO A 309 15.64 -1.26 -10.79
CA PRO A 309 16.24 -0.76 -12.04
C PRO A 309 15.45 -1.13 -13.31
N ASN A 310 14.34 -1.87 -13.19
CA ASN A 310 13.52 -2.32 -14.32
C ASN A 310 12.97 -1.18 -15.18
N PHE A 311 12.91 0.04 -14.66
CA PHE A 311 12.62 1.27 -15.39
C PHE A 311 13.50 1.41 -16.65
N LEU A 312 14.76 1.00 -16.60
CA LEU A 312 15.66 1.05 -17.76
C LEU A 312 15.17 0.11 -18.88
N SER A 313 14.77 -1.11 -18.52
CA SER A 313 14.15 -2.05 -19.47
C SER A 313 12.86 -1.48 -20.05
N PHE A 314 12.03 -0.85 -19.20
CA PHE A 314 10.81 -0.16 -19.63
C PHE A 314 11.10 0.95 -20.66
N LEU A 315 12.15 1.74 -20.47
CA LEU A 315 12.57 2.76 -21.45
C LEU A 315 12.96 2.14 -22.79
N VAL A 316 13.79 1.08 -22.75
CA VAL A 316 14.23 0.36 -23.96
C VAL A 316 13.02 -0.17 -24.73
N PHE A 317 12.11 -0.88 -24.06
CA PHE A 317 10.92 -1.41 -24.70
C PHE A 317 9.95 -0.34 -25.18
N THR A 318 9.80 0.75 -24.42
CA THR A 318 8.98 1.89 -24.84
C THR A 318 9.49 2.45 -26.16
N PHE A 319 10.79 2.69 -26.27
CA PHE A 319 11.38 3.23 -27.49
C PHE A 319 11.19 2.30 -28.69
N ILE A 320 11.51 1.01 -28.52
CA ILE A 320 11.33 -0.02 -29.56
C ILE A 320 9.87 -0.09 -30.02
N LEU A 321 8.92 -0.14 -29.07
CA LEU A 321 7.50 -0.24 -29.38
C LEU A 321 6.94 1.02 -30.05
N VAL A 322 7.37 2.21 -29.64
CA VAL A 322 6.96 3.46 -30.31
C VAL A 322 7.40 3.45 -31.77
N VAL A 323 8.63 3.00 -32.07
CA VAL A 323 9.14 2.88 -33.44
C VAL A 323 8.33 1.85 -34.23
N ILE A 324 8.14 0.65 -33.68
CA ILE A 324 7.38 -0.44 -34.34
C ILE A 324 5.95 0.01 -34.65
N PHE A 325 5.23 0.55 -33.65
CA PHE A 325 3.87 1.02 -33.84
C PHE A 325 3.82 2.19 -34.84
N GLY A 326 4.82 3.07 -34.85
CA GLY A 326 4.93 4.15 -35.82
C GLY A 326 5.01 3.63 -37.26
N PHE A 327 5.90 2.67 -37.52
CA PHE A 327 6.02 2.04 -38.83
C PHE A 327 4.76 1.27 -39.23
N LEU A 328 4.19 0.46 -38.33
CA LEU A 328 2.99 -0.32 -38.63
C LEU A 328 1.80 0.57 -38.99
N ARG A 329 1.60 1.67 -38.26
CA ARG A 329 0.49 2.60 -38.54
C ARG A 329 0.68 3.33 -39.87
N LEU A 330 1.92 3.71 -40.19
CA LEU A 330 2.25 4.36 -41.45
C LEU A 330 1.95 3.45 -42.65
N ILE A 331 2.33 2.16 -42.55
CA ILE A 331 2.15 1.18 -43.63
C ILE A 331 0.69 0.73 -43.76
N LEU A 332 0.04 0.38 -42.64
CA LEU A 332 -1.29 -0.26 -42.66
C LEU A 332 -2.45 0.73 -42.74
N ALA A 333 -2.35 1.87 -42.06
CA ALA A 333 -3.46 2.82 -41.93
C ALA A 333 -3.23 4.12 -42.70
N GLY A 334 -2.02 4.36 -43.23
CA GLY A 334 -1.65 5.64 -43.84
C GLY A 334 -1.68 6.82 -42.85
N GLU A 335 -1.90 6.56 -41.56
CA GLU A 335 -1.95 7.56 -40.51
C GLU A 335 -0.53 7.95 -40.12
N LYS A 336 -0.20 9.24 -40.22
CA LYS A 336 1.13 9.77 -39.89
C LYS A 336 1.43 9.81 -38.39
N TYR A 337 0.46 9.52 -37.51
CA TYR A 337 0.57 9.79 -36.07
C TYR A 337 0.36 8.55 -35.21
N THR A 338 1.26 8.32 -34.27
CA THR A 338 1.23 7.16 -33.35
C THR A 338 0.85 7.63 -31.95
N THR A 339 -0.08 6.92 -31.31
CA THR A 339 -0.48 7.21 -29.92
C THR A 339 0.44 6.47 -28.96
N LEU A 340 0.84 7.12 -27.88
CA LEU A 340 1.87 6.60 -26.96
C LEU A 340 1.31 5.60 -25.94
N THR A 341 -0.01 5.58 -25.74
CA THR A 341 -0.68 4.74 -24.74
C THR A 341 -0.31 3.26 -24.85
N TRP A 342 -0.43 2.67 -26.04
CA TRP A 342 -0.23 1.25 -26.26
C TRP A 342 1.24 0.82 -26.12
N PRO A 343 2.20 1.55 -26.71
CA PRO A 343 3.62 1.33 -26.42
C PRO A 343 3.94 1.35 -24.92
N PHE A 344 3.37 2.28 -24.14
CA PHE A 344 3.58 2.30 -22.68
C PHE A 344 2.98 1.08 -21.98
N ILE A 345 1.75 0.69 -22.32
CA ILE A 345 1.12 -0.47 -21.68
C ILE A 345 1.90 -1.76 -21.98
N LEU A 346 2.27 -1.98 -23.25
CA LEU A 346 2.99 -3.16 -23.66
C LEU A 346 4.41 -3.22 -23.09
N SER A 347 5.12 -2.09 -23.04
CA SER A 347 6.46 -2.03 -22.43
C SER A 347 6.42 -2.37 -20.94
N VAL A 348 5.42 -1.91 -20.19
CA VAL A 348 5.24 -2.31 -18.78
C VAL A 348 5.00 -3.82 -18.68
N LEU A 349 4.10 -4.38 -19.49
CA LEU A 349 3.81 -5.81 -19.46
C LEU A 349 5.04 -6.66 -19.77
N ILE A 350 5.80 -6.32 -20.81
CA ILE A 350 7.04 -7.02 -21.18
C ILE A 350 8.07 -6.91 -20.05
N THR A 351 8.22 -5.70 -19.49
CA THR A 351 9.17 -5.45 -18.39
C THR A 351 8.84 -6.27 -17.16
N LEU A 352 7.58 -6.29 -16.73
CA LEU A 352 7.12 -7.07 -15.58
C LEU A 352 7.24 -8.58 -15.81
N ALA A 353 6.98 -9.05 -17.04
CA ALA A 353 7.05 -10.46 -17.38
C ALA A 353 8.48 -11.02 -17.32
N GLY A 354 9.48 -10.27 -17.77
CA GLY A 354 10.87 -10.74 -17.72
C GLY A 354 11.62 -10.35 -16.43
N GLY A 355 11.26 -9.23 -15.79
CA GLY A 355 11.88 -8.79 -14.54
C GLY A 355 13.41 -8.85 -14.56
N TYR A 356 14.00 -9.67 -13.69
CA TYR A 356 15.46 -9.81 -13.58
C TYR A 356 16.14 -10.34 -14.85
N PHE A 357 15.42 -11.12 -15.68
CA PHE A 357 15.96 -11.59 -16.95
C PHE A 357 16.36 -10.42 -17.87
N TRP A 358 15.55 -9.36 -17.94
CA TRP A 358 15.89 -8.19 -18.76
C TRP A 358 17.08 -7.41 -18.19
N ILE A 359 17.16 -7.30 -16.86
CA ILE A 359 18.28 -6.63 -16.19
C ILE A 359 19.59 -7.35 -16.53
N SER A 360 19.62 -8.68 -16.45
CA SER A 360 20.82 -9.45 -16.76
C SER A 360 21.16 -9.42 -18.27
N SER A 361 20.16 -9.55 -19.15
CA SER A 361 20.37 -9.50 -20.61
C SER A 361 20.90 -8.16 -21.10
N PHE A 362 20.46 -7.04 -20.51
CA PHE A 362 20.94 -5.70 -20.88
C PHE A 362 22.20 -5.27 -20.12
N GLY A 363 22.74 -6.10 -19.22
CA GLY A 363 23.94 -5.77 -18.45
C GLY A 363 23.71 -4.73 -17.34
N PHE A 364 22.46 -4.52 -16.91
CA PHE A 364 22.11 -3.57 -15.85
C PHE A 364 22.29 -4.12 -14.44
N GLY A 365 22.91 -5.30 -14.28
CA GLY A 365 23.10 -5.96 -12.99
C GLY A 365 23.87 -5.12 -11.96
N VAL A 366 24.78 -4.25 -12.41
CA VAL A 366 25.56 -3.33 -11.55
C VAL A 366 24.68 -2.28 -10.86
N LEU A 367 23.48 -2.04 -11.38
CA LEU A 367 22.54 -1.02 -10.89
C LEU A 367 21.50 -1.58 -9.91
N VAL A 368 21.56 -2.88 -9.60
CA VAL A 368 20.68 -3.50 -8.60
C VAL A 368 21.11 -3.05 -7.21
N VAL A 369 20.18 -2.49 -6.44
CA VAL A 369 20.41 -1.94 -5.10
C VAL A 369 19.53 -2.64 -4.08
#